data_AF-A0A3N5UDB3-F1
#
_entry.id   AF-A0A3N5UDB3-F1
#
_cell.length_a   1.000
_cell.length_b   1.000
_cell.length_c   1.000
_cell.angle_alpha   90.00
_cell.angle_beta   90.00
_cell.angle_gamma   90.00
#
_symmetry.space_group_name_H-M   'P 1'
#
loop_
_entity.id
_entity.type
_entity.pdbx_description
1 polymer ?
#
loop_
_entity_poly.entity_id
_entity_poly.type
_entity_poly.pdbx_seq_one_letter_code
_entity_poly.pdbx_strand_id
1 'polypeptide(L)'
;AYRGGGLYVAAGVRASLSNTEIRGNASTSDGGGLFSEGTAFVQGCTISDNTSEANAAGIQNWLGLLTLSSSVLENNVAQHDGSGVLGLAGVTTIDGCTFTDNAGSAVFDNSGVLQIANSTLQSDARAGMLGIVCYYCELSVDGSVTYNNEAGAIFAYSSQPLAVNNTCIVDNGDISVNNTGATLMDATDNWWGEVDGPSGAGSGHGDSVSTNVAYVPFLEEPPAFCPGLAPTADFTGTPTSGLPPLEVQFANAAGGEFETCSWDFGAGGTSTVCDSPTYTYTVTGVYTVALTVSGPGGADTLVRPDYITVYEPAQAAFIGDPTSGLPPLLVAFANDSSGHYDTCAWGYGDGGTSTECSNPTHTYTRTGAYTVSLTVSGLGVTDILTRSSYVTVHEPVNAEFTSDFTGGAVPLLVTFTNRSTGDYDTCAWTFGDGSTSNDCDDPAHTFTSAGTYTVELTVSGLGGTATEAKPGYVVVLPVYRLYLPVNRR
;
A
#
# COMPACT_ATOMS: atom_id res chain seq x y z
N ALA A 1 19.08 -27.85 -39.46
CA ALA A 1 19.31 -28.99 -40.40
C ALA A 1 18.09 -29.16 -41.32
N TYR A 2 18.16 -30.00 -42.37
CA TYR A 2 16.93 -30.32 -43.13
C TYR A 2 15.93 -31.08 -42.25
N ARG A 3 16.40 -32.14 -41.57
CA ARG A 3 15.67 -32.88 -40.53
C ARG A 3 16.56 -33.04 -39.30
N GLY A 4 15.98 -33.10 -38.11
CA GLY A 4 16.72 -33.35 -36.87
C GLY A 4 17.67 -32.21 -36.56
N GLY A 5 17.13 -31.04 -36.21
CA GLY A 5 17.92 -29.84 -35.92
C GLY A 5 18.96 -30.07 -34.82
N GLY A 6 18.58 -30.77 -33.75
CA GLY A 6 19.49 -31.25 -32.71
C GLY A 6 20.02 -32.66 -32.97
N LEU A 7 19.12 -33.65 -33.04
CA LEU A 7 19.47 -35.07 -33.25
C LEU A 7 18.71 -35.69 -34.42
N TYR A 8 19.41 -36.51 -35.21
CA TYR A 8 18.81 -37.37 -36.24
C TYR A 8 19.16 -38.84 -35.98
N VAL A 9 18.15 -39.67 -35.73
CA VAL A 9 18.26 -41.13 -35.52
C VAL A 9 17.86 -41.82 -36.82
N ALA A 10 18.83 -42.33 -37.57
CA ALA A 10 18.58 -42.97 -38.86
C ALA A 10 17.85 -44.33 -38.72
N ALA A 11 17.22 -44.77 -39.81
CA ALA A 11 16.60 -46.09 -39.88
C ALA A 11 17.56 -47.22 -39.47
N GLY A 12 17.06 -48.16 -38.65
CA GLY A 12 17.85 -49.27 -38.12
C GLY A 12 18.84 -48.90 -37.00
N VAL A 13 18.91 -47.63 -36.61
CA VAL A 13 19.74 -47.17 -35.48
C VAL A 13 18.92 -47.13 -34.20
N ARG A 14 19.57 -47.45 -33.08
CA ARG A 14 19.02 -47.30 -31.73
C ARG A 14 19.72 -46.16 -31.01
N ALA A 15 18.97 -45.17 -30.55
CA ALA A 15 19.43 -44.07 -29.71
C ALA A 15 18.78 -44.15 -28.32
N SER A 16 19.55 -43.84 -27.29
CA SER A 16 19.07 -43.71 -25.91
C SER A 16 19.58 -42.40 -25.35
N LEU A 17 18.66 -41.56 -24.91
CA LEU A 17 18.92 -40.26 -24.30
C LEU A 17 18.35 -40.30 -22.89
N SER A 18 19.16 -39.88 -21.92
CA SER A 18 18.78 -39.92 -20.51
C SER A 18 19.29 -38.69 -19.80
N ASN A 19 18.39 -37.93 -19.18
CA ASN A 19 18.70 -36.71 -18.42
C ASN A 19 19.46 -35.66 -19.25
N THR A 20 19.00 -35.45 -20.48
CA THR A 20 19.65 -34.55 -21.45
C THR A 20 18.75 -33.38 -21.79
N GLU A 21 19.36 -32.21 -22.01
CA GLU A 21 18.70 -31.03 -22.56
C GLU A 21 18.95 -30.94 -24.08
N ILE A 22 17.89 -30.79 -24.87
CA ILE A 22 17.93 -30.52 -26.32
C ILE A 22 17.19 -29.21 -26.56
N ARG A 23 17.96 -28.12 -26.63
CA ARG A 23 17.40 -26.78 -26.60
C ARG A 23 17.86 -25.89 -27.75
N GLY A 24 16.95 -25.06 -28.25
CA GLY A 24 17.28 -23.97 -29.18
C GLY A 24 17.72 -24.46 -30.57
N ASN A 25 17.31 -25.66 -30.97
CA ASN A 25 17.65 -26.23 -32.27
C ASN A 25 16.62 -25.85 -33.35
N ALA A 26 17.03 -25.93 -34.62
CA ALA A 26 16.17 -25.55 -35.74
C ALA A 26 16.26 -26.54 -36.91
N SER A 27 15.11 -26.88 -37.49
CA SER A 27 14.98 -27.62 -38.75
C SER A 27 14.20 -26.85 -39.81
N THR A 28 14.57 -27.01 -41.08
CA THR A 28 13.81 -26.45 -42.21
C THR A 28 12.69 -27.37 -42.70
N SER A 29 12.63 -28.62 -42.21
CA SER A 29 11.55 -29.58 -42.51
C SER A 29 10.96 -30.11 -41.21
N ASP A 30 11.56 -31.14 -40.60
CA ASP A 30 10.91 -31.89 -39.52
C ASP A 30 11.89 -32.17 -38.36
N GLY A 31 11.38 -32.19 -37.13
CA GLY A 31 12.15 -32.56 -35.94
C GLY A 31 13.19 -31.51 -35.56
N GLY A 32 12.75 -30.37 -35.03
CA GLY A 32 13.63 -29.29 -34.58
C GLY A 32 14.63 -29.75 -33.53
N GLY A 33 14.14 -30.38 -32.45
CA GLY A 33 14.96 -31.01 -31.43
C GLY A 33 15.47 -32.39 -31.87
N LEU A 34 14.56 -33.32 -32.12
CA LEU A 34 14.89 -34.71 -32.49
C LEU A 34 14.06 -35.18 -33.68
N PHE A 35 14.70 -35.88 -34.61
CA PHE A 35 14.04 -36.61 -35.68
C PHE A 35 14.48 -38.07 -35.64
N SER A 36 13.54 -39.02 -35.68
CA SER A 36 13.83 -40.46 -35.62
C SER A 36 13.14 -41.23 -36.73
N GLU A 37 13.92 -41.97 -37.52
CA GLU A 37 13.50 -43.07 -38.40
C GLU A 37 13.82 -44.45 -37.82
N GLY A 38 14.53 -44.49 -36.70
CA GLY A 38 15.00 -45.70 -36.03
C GLY A 38 14.25 -45.97 -34.73
N THR A 39 14.98 -46.39 -33.70
CA THR A 39 14.45 -46.55 -32.35
C THR A 39 15.06 -45.51 -31.42
N ALA A 40 14.24 -44.71 -30.76
CA ALA A 40 14.67 -43.68 -29.81
C ALA A 40 14.04 -43.92 -28.43
N PHE A 41 14.87 -44.01 -27.40
CA PHE A 41 14.46 -43.96 -25.99
C PHE A 41 14.88 -42.61 -25.42
N VAL A 42 13.94 -41.86 -24.88
CA VAL A 42 14.16 -40.52 -24.32
C VAL A 42 13.59 -40.51 -22.92
N GLN A 43 14.45 -40.39 -21.92
CA GLN A 43 14.07 -40.50 -20.51
C GLN A 43 14.60 -39.34 -19.68
N GLY A 44 13.78 -38.66 -18.89
CA GLY A 44 14.26 -37.59 -18.01
C GLY A 44 14.80 -36.37 -18.76
N CYS A 45 14.47 -36.22 -20.05
CA CYS A 45 15.05 -35.18 -20.89
C CYS A 45 14.20 -33.91 -20.91
N THR A 46 14.83 -32.78 -21.19
CA THR A 46 14.14 -31.50 -21.48
C THR A 46 14.36 -31.12 -22.93
N ILE A 47 13.29 -30.91 -23.68
CA ILE A 47 13.34 -30.55 -25.10
C ILE A 47 12.60 -29.24 -25.26
N SER A 48 13.34 -28.14 -25.36
CA SER A 48 12.77 -26.81 -25.24
C SER A 48 13.24 -25.80 -26.27
N ASP A 49 12.43 -24.78 -26.53
CA ASP A 49 12.76 -23.65 -27.42
C ASP A 49 13.24 -24.09 -28.82
N ASN A 50 12.85 -25.29 -29.28
CA ASN A 50 13.23 -25.76 -30.61
C ASN A 50 12.23 -25.24 -31.64
N THR A 51 12.69 -25.10 -32.88
CA THR A 51 11.88 -24.55 -33.99
C THR A 51 11.91 -25.48 -35.20
N SER A 52 10.80 -25.53 -35.93
CA SER A 52 10.72 -26.23 -37.21
C SER A 52 9.90 -25.43 -38.22
N GLU A 53 10.43 -25.23 -39.42
CA GLU A 53 9.73 -24.53 -40.50
C GLU A 53 8.57 -25.34 -41.09
N ALA A 54 8.52 -26.67 -40.89
CA ALA A 54 7.34 -27.47 -41.21
C ALA A 54 6.73 -28.10 -39.94
N ASN A 55 7.09 -29.34 -39.62
CA ASN A 55 6.44 -30.10 -38.55
C ASN A 55 7.38 -30.45 -37.39
N ALA A 56 6.81 -30.81 -36.25
CA ALA A 56 7.51 -31.33 -35.07
C ALA A 56 8.74 -30.55 -34.64
N ALA A 57 8.53 -29.45 -33.93
CA ALA A 57 9.64 -28.67 -33.40
C ALA A 57 10.36 -29.38 -32.26
N GLY A 58 9.65 -30.10 -31.38
CA GLY A 58 10.25 -30.95 -30.36
C GLY A 58 10.79 -32.26 -30.94
N ILE A 59 9.92 -33.25 -31.14
CA ILE A 59 10.30 -34.58 -31.63
C ILE A 59 9.45 -35.01 -32.82
N GLN A 60 10.10 -35.45 -33.90
CA GLN A 60 9.48 -36.22 -34.98
C GLN A 60 9.85 -37.71 -34.85
N ASN A 61 8.86 -38.58 -34.79
CA ASN A 61 9.00 -40.02 -35.01
C ASN A 61 8.42 -40.39 -36.39
N TRP A 62 9.26 -40.89 -37.28
CA TRP A 62 8.94 -41.23 -38.67
C TRP A 62 9.13 -42.74 -38.90
N LEU A 63 8.06 -43.52 -38.98
CA LEU A 63 8.07 -44.99 -39.15
C LEU A 63 8.83 -45.76 -38.05
N GLY A 64 9.35 -45.07 -37.04
CA GLY A 64 10.22 -45.60 -36.00
C GLY A 64 9.49 -45.99 -34.73
N LEU A 65 10.27 -46.40 -33.73
CA LEU A 65 9.81 -46.65 -32.37
C LEU A 65 10.34 -45.54 -31.45
N LEU A 66 9.47 -44.72 -30.90
CA LEU A 66 9.79 -43.70 -29.91
C LEU A 66 9.19 -44.10 -28.56
N THR A 67 10.04 -44.14 -27.53
CA THR A 67 9.62 -44.21 -26.14
C THR A 67 10.12 -42.97 -25.43
N LEU A 68 9.18 -42.19 -24.89
CA LEU A 68 9.42 -40.97 -24.16
C LEU A 68 8.91 -41.15 -22.73
N SER A 69 9.77 -40.98 -21.74
CA SER A 69 9.38 -41.12 -20.34
C SER A 69 9.95 -40.04 -19.43
N SER A 70 9.17 -39.59 -18.44
CA SER A 70 9.60 -38.63 -17.42
C SER A 70 10.27 -37.37 -18.00
N SER A 71 9.83 -36.91 -19.17
CA SER A 71 10.51 -35.86 -19.94
C SER A 71 9.63 -34.62 -20.09
N VAL A 72 10.26 -33.45 -20.27
CA VAL A 72 9.59 -32.15 -20.44
C VAL A 72 9.78 -31.66 -21.87
N LEU A 73 8.70 -31.23 -22.51
CA LEU A 73 8.70 -30.60 -23.82
C LEU A 73 8.00 -29.25 -23.72
N GLU A 74 8.77 -28.18 -23.82
CA GLU A 74 8.24 -26.83 -23.56
C GLU A 74 8.65 -25.82 -24.64
N ASN A 75 7.77 -24.86 -24.93
CA ASN A 75 8.09 -23.72 -25.81
C ASN A 75 8.60 -24.11 -27.21
N ASN A 76 8.25 -25.29 -27.73
CA ASN A 76 8.64 -25.70 -29.07
C ASN A 76 7.67 -25.13 -30.12
N VAL A 77 8.21 -24.68 -31.26
CA VAL A 77 7.43 -23.94 -32.27
C VAL A 77 7.56 -24.56 -33.66
N ALA A 78 6.53 -25.29 -34.09
CA ALA A 78 6.38 -25.76 -35.47
C ALA A 78 5.39 -24.88 -36.24
N GLN A 79 5.55 -24.74 -37.55
CA GLN A 79 4.63 -23.95 -38.38
C GLN A 79 3.33 -24.67 -38.74
N HIS A 80 3.34 -26.01 -38.73
CA HIS A 80 2.22 -26.86 -39.16
C HIS A 80 1.72 -27.78 -38.04
N ASP A 81 2.24 -29.00 -37.92
CA ASP A 81 1.69 -30.01 -37.01
C ASP A 81 2.68 -30.43 -35.90
N GLY A 82 2.12 -30.74 -34.71
CA GLY A 82 2.79 -31.50 -33.65
C GLY A 82 4.00 -30.82 -33.00
N SER A 83 3.86 -29.59 -32.50
CA SER A 83 4.98 -28.82 -31.93
C SER A 83 5.73 -29.55 -30.81
N GLY A 84 5.04 -30.32 -29.96
CA GLY A 84 5.69 -31.18 -28.97
C GLY A 84 6.23 -32.47 -29.61
N VAL A 85 5.34 -33.42 -29.89
CA VAL A 85 5.67 -34.70 -30.55
C VAL A 85 4.79 -34.90 -31.79
N LEU A 86 5.40 -35.30 -32.90
CA LEU A 86 4.71 -35.78 -34.11
C LEU A 86 5.12 -37.21 -34.45
N GLY A 87 4.17 -38.14 -34.40
CA GLY A 87 4.28 -39.49 -34.92
C GLY A 87 3.74 -39.63 -36.35
N LEU A 88 4.47 -40.33 -37.21
CA LEU A 88 4.05 -40.64 -38.57
C LEU A 88 4.28 -42.12 -38.87
N ALA A 89 3.19 -42.91 -38.90
CA ALA A 89 3.18 -44.33 -39.22
C ALA A 89 4.18 -45.21 -38.42
N GLY A 90 4.60 -44.72 -37.25
CA GLY A 90 5.47 -45.41 -36.29
C GLY A 90 4.72 -45.77 -35.01
N VAL A 91 5.46 -46.17 -33.99
CA VAL A 91 4.93 -46.41 -32.63
C VAL A 91 5.52 -45.36 -31.69
N THR A 92 4.66 -44.62 -31.02
CA THR A 92 5.02 -43.56 -30.08
C THR A 92 4.40 -43.88 -28.72
N THR A 93 5.24 -44.10 -27.71
CA THR A 93 4.83 -44.33 -26.32
C THR A 93 5.34 -43.19 -25.45
N ILE A 94 4.44 -42.55 -24.69
CA ILE A 94 4.71 -41.41 -23.83
C ILE A 94 4.22 -41.76 -22.41
N ASP A 95 5.07 -41.61 -21.40
CA ASP A 95 4.70 -41.91 -20.00
C ASP A 95 5.33 -40.92 -19.01
N GLY A 96 4.55 -40.32 -18.12
CA GLY A 96 5.11 -39.43 -17.09
C GLY A 96 5.67 -38.11 -17.64
N CYS A 97 5.23 -37.63 -18.80
CA CYS A 97 5.82 -36.47 -19.47
C CYS A 97 5.01 -35.19 -19.28
N THR A 98 5.67 -34.03 -19.38
CA THR A 98 5.03 -32.72 -19.29
C THR A 98 5.21 -31.95 -20.59
N PHE A 99 4.11 -31.45 -21.14
CA PHE A 99 4.05 -30.59 -22.31
C PHE A 99 3.52 -29.23 -21.89
N THR A 100 4.25 -28.16 -22.21
CA THR A 100 3.87 -26.81 -21.79
C THR A 100 4.20 -25.76 -22.85
N ASP A 101 3.25 -24.88 -23.18
CA ASP A 101 3.48 -23.72 -24.06
C ASP A 101 4.04 -24.06 -25.46
N ASN A 102 3.79 -25.26 -25.98
CA ASN A 102 4.17 -25.59 -27.35
C ASN A 102 3.19 -24.91 -28.32
N ALA A 103 3.70 -24.26 -29.37
CA ALA A 103 2.90 -23.43 -30.27
C ALA A 103 2.00 -24.22 -31.25
N GLY A 104 1.80 -25.53 -31.02
CA GLY A 104 0.96 -26.43 -31.81
C GLY A 104 0.45 -27.53 -30.87
N SER A 105 -0.12 -28.62 -31.39
CA SER A 105 -0.55 -29.71 -30.52
C SER A 105 0.63 -30.29 -29.71
N ALA A 106 0.37 -30.64 -28.45
CA ALA A 106 1.35 -31.28 -27.58
C ALA A 106 1.78 -32.61 -28.18
N VAL A 107 0.82 -33.41 -28.63
CA VAL A 107 1.06 -34.69 -29.31
C VAL A 107 0.17 -34.82 -30.53
N PHE A 108 0.76 -35.22 -31.65
CA PHE A 108 0.06 -35.53 -32.88
C PHE A 108 0.55 -36.87 -33.40
N ASP A 109 -0.35 -37.76 -33.82
CA ASP A 109 0.00 -38.96 -34.57
C ASP A 109 -0.84 -39.08 -35.83
N ASN A 110 -0.20 -39.44 -36.93
CA ASN A 110 -0.89 -39.81 -38.16
C ASN A 110 -0.44 -41.18 -38.69
N SER A 111 -1.42 -42.07 -38.83
CA SER A 111 -1.33 -43.43 -39.35
C SER A 111 -0.46 -44.39 -38.53
N GLY A 112 -0.09 -44.04 -37.30
CA GLY A 112 0.73 -44.85 -36.40
C GLY A 112 -0.03 -45.42 -35.19
N VAL A 113 0.73 -45.76 -34.15
CA VAL A 113 0.23 -46.19 -32.83
C VAL A 113 0.71 -45.19 -31.79
N LEU A 114 -0.23 -44.54 -31.10
CA LEU A 114 0.02 -43.58 -30.04
C LEU A 114 -0.50 -44.10 -28.70
N GLN A 115 0.42 -44.22 -27.74
CA GLN A 115 0.14 -44.55 -26.35
C GLN A 115 0.63 -43.42 -25.47
N ILE A 116 -0.23 -42.85 -24.64
CA ILE A 116 0.15 -41.84 -23.66
C ILE A 116 -0.38 -42.19 -22.27
N ALA A 117 0.46 -42.03 -21.26
CA ALA A 117 0.08 -42.23 -19.88
C ALA A 117 0.72 -41.27 -18.88
N ASN A 118 0.04 -41.06 -17.74
CA ASN A 118 0.54 -40.31 -16.58
C ASN A 118 1.18 -38.94 -16.92
N SER A 119 0.66 -38.25 -17.93
CA SER A 119 1.31 -37.08 -18.53
C SER A 119 0.47 -35.80 -18.39
N THR A 120 1.10 -34.64 -18.39
CA THR A 120 0.42 -33.34 -18.25
C THR A 120 0.60 -32.53 -19.53
N LEU A 121 -0.48 -32.00 -20.10
CA LEU A 121 -0.50 -31.16 -21.29
C LEU A 121 -1.15 -29.81 -20.93
N GLN A 122 -0.38 -28.73 -21.00
CA GLN A 122 -0.77 -27.42 -20.47
C GLN A 122 -0.43 -26.28 -21.45
N SER A 123 -1.40 -25.39 -21.70
CA SER A 123 -1.20 -24.17 -22.52
C SER A 123 -0.60 -24.41 -23.91
N ASP A 124 -0.76 -25.62 -24.46
CA ASP A 124 -0.30 -26.00 -25.80
C ASP A 124 -1.39 -25.65 -26.83
N ALA A 125 -1.24 -24.56 -27.60
CA ALA A 125 -2.19 -24.23 -28.67
C ALA A 125 -1.70 -23.20 -29.69
N ARG A 126 -1.97 -23.49 -30.98
CA ARG A 126 -2.22 -22.46 -32.01
C ARG A 126 -3.40 -22.89 -32.88
N ALA A 127 -4.31 -21.95 -33.11
CA ALA A 127 -5.36 -22.03 -34.13
C ALA A 127 -6.32 -23.24 -34.06
N GLY A 128 -6.78 -23.60 -32.86
CA GLY A 128 -7.83 -24.62 -32.68
C GLY A 128 -7.37 -26.06 -32.86
N MET A 129 -6.07 -26.31 -32.73
CA MET A 129 -5.50 -27.66 -32.68
C MET A 129 -5.32 -28.12 -31.23
N LEU A 130 -5.78 -29.34 -31.00
CA LEU A 130 -6.10 -29.96 -29.71
C LEU A 130 -4.84 -30.51 -29.01
N GLY A 131 -4.91 -30.74 -27.69
CA GLY A 131 -3.80 -31.30 -26.90
C GLY A 131 -3.23 -32.59 -27.50
N ILE A 132 -4.08 -33.59 -27.74
CA ILE A 132 -3.76 -34.80 -28.52
C ILE A 132 -4.53 -34.83 -29.82
N VAL A 133 -3.84 -35.11 -30.92
CA VAL A 133 -4.45 -35.30 -32.25
C VAL A 133 -4.09 -36.68 -32.80
N CYS A 134 -5.09 -37.47 -33.20
CA CYS A 134 -4.93 -38.77 -33.82
C CYS A 134 -5.64 -38.84 -35.18
N TYR A 135 -4.86 -38.96 -36.26
CA TYR A 135 -5.36 -39.17 -37.62
C TYR A 135 -5.05 -40.57 -38.12
N TYR A 136 -6.10 -41.36 -38.40
CA TYR A 136 -5.97 -42.72 -38.88
C TYR A 136 -5.06 -43.61 -38.00
N CYS A 137 -4.87 -43.24 -36.72
CA CYS A 137 -3.96 -43.87 -35.78
C CYS A 137 -4.70 -44.76 -34.79
N GLU A 138 -3.98 -45.71 -34.18
CA GLU A 138 -4.40 -46.38 -32.94
C GLU A 138 -4.10 -45.48 -31.75
N LEU A 139 -5.07 -45.19 -30.89
CA LEU A 139 -4.90 -44.32 -29.72
C LEU A 139 -5.24 -45.05 -28.42
N SER A 140 -4.32 -44.97 -27.45
CA SER A 140 -4.56 -45.34 -26.05
C SER A 140 -4.10 -44.22 -25.14
N VAL A 141 -5.04 -43.59 -24.43
CA VAL A 141 -4.77 -42.69 -23.31
C VAL A 141 -5.17 -43.41 -22.03
N ASP A 142 -4.23 -43.59 -21.11
CA ASP A 142 -4.47 -44.31 -19.85
C ASP A 142 -3.55 -43.79 -18.74
N GLY A 143 -3.80 -44.13 -17.48
CA GLY A 143 -3.12 -43.51 -16.35
C GLY A 143 -3.42 -42.02 -16.25
N SER A 144 -2.92 -41.38 -15.21
CA SER A 144 -3.33 -40.05 -14.78
C SER A 144 -2.88 -38.94 -15.74
N VAL A 145 -3.58 -38.78 -16.87
CA VAL A 145 -3.30 -37.76 -17.88
C VAL A 145 -4.11 -36.51 -17.57
N THR A 146 -3.48 -35.34 -17.57
CA THR A 146 -4.13 -34.04 -17.32
C THR A 146 -4.08 -33.15 -18.55
N TYR A 147 -5.20 -32.51 -18.87
CA TYR A 147 -5.30 -31.46 -19.89
C TYR A 147 -5.73 -30.15 -19.26
N ASN A 148 -5.02 -29.06 -19.58
CA ASN A 148 -5.38 -27.69 -19.25
C ASN A 148 -5.04 -26.75 -20.43
N ASN A 149 -5.91 -26.69 -21.45
CA ASN A 149 -5.63 -25.98 -22.71
C ASN A 149 -6.85 -25.20 -23.22
N GLU A 150 -6.63 -24.00 -23.76
CA GLU A 150 -7.73 -23.18 -24.30
C GLU A 150 -8.39 -23.75 -25.57
N ALA A 151 -7.74 -24.70 -26.27
CA ALA A 151 -8.13 -25.17 -27.61
C ALA A 151 -8.71 -26.61 -27.66
N GLY A 152 -9.00 -27.22 -26.50
CA GLY A 152 -9.60 -28.55 -26.31
C GLY A 152 -8.59 -29.70 -26.11
N ALA A 153 -9.06 -30.85 -25.59
CA ALA A 153 -8.18 -31.93 -25.12
C ALA A 153 -7.80 -32.95 -26.20
N ILE A 154 -8.76 -33.62 -26.84
CA ILE A 154 -8.47 -34.74 -27.76
C ILE A 154 -9.25 -34.60 -29.09
N PHE A 155 -8.52 -34.70 -30.21
CA PHE A 155 -9.06 -34.93 -31.55
C PHE A 155 -8.75 -36.34 -32.04
N ALA A 156 -9.76 -37.03 -32.57
CA ALA A 156 -9.57 -38.26 -33.31
C ALA A 156 -10.36 -38.25 -34.62
N TYR A 157 -9.69 -38.64 -35.69
CA TYR A 157 -10.29 -39.01 -36.97
C TYR A 157 -9.67 -40.33 -37.41
N SER A 158 -10.20 -41.45 -36.91
CA SER A 158 -9.62 -42.77 -37.16
C SER A 158 -10.68 -43.85 -37.42
N SER A 159 -10.27 -44.88 -38.16
CA SER A 159 -10.98 -46.16 -38.28
C SER A 159 -10.30 -47.28 -37.49
N GLN A 160 -9.26 -46.95 -36.73
CA GLN A 160 -8.54 -47.86 -35.85
C GLN A 160 -9.09 -47.78 -34.41
N PRO A 161 -8.69 -48.69 -33.50
CA PRO A 161 -9.05 -48.63 -32.08
C PRO A 161 -8.68 -47.29 -31.40
N LEU A 162 -9.59 -46.78 -30.57
CA LEU A 162 -9.44 -45.54 -29.80
C LEU A 162 -9.95 -45.76 -28.37
N ALA A 163 -9.12 -45.52 -27.36
CA ALA A 163 -9.48 -45.61 -25.95
C ALA A 163 -8.89 -44.45 -25.15
N VAL A 164 -9.68 -43.88 -24.23
CA VAL A 164 -9.31 -42.79 -23.33
C VAL A 164 -9.83 -43.12 -21.94
N ASN A 165 -8.94 -43.48 -21.02
CA ASN A 165 -9.30 -43.88 -19.65
C ASN A 165 -8.46 -43.13 -18.63
N ASN A 166 -8.93 -43.08 -17.38
CA ASN A 166 -8.21 -42.55 -16.23
C ASN A 166 -7.66 -41.12 -16.42
N THR A 167 -8.36 -40.31 -17.21
CA THR A 167 -7.92 -38.97 -17.63
C THR A 167 -8.68 -37.88 -16.87
N CYS A 168 -7.99 -36.78 -16.55
CA CYS A 168 -8.52 -35.55 -16.00
C CYS A 168 -8.47 -34.44 -17.05
N ILE A 169 -9.62 -33.85 -17.37
CA ILE A 169 -9.71 -32.73 -18.31
C ILE A 169 -10.21 -31.52 -17.52
N VAL A 170 -9.40 -30.46 -17.42
CA VAL A 170 -9.64 -29.28 -16.58
C VAL A 170 -9.49 -28.03 -17.43
N ASP A 171 -10.30 -26.99 -17.20
CA ASP A 171 -10.16 -25.65 -17.80
C ASP A 171 -10.03 -25.63 -19.35
N ASN A 172 -10.66 -26.57 -20.05
CA ASN A 172 -10.69 -26.54 -21.51
C ASN A 172 -11.83 -25.62 -21.98
N GLY A 173 -11.50 -24.49 -22.61
CA GLY A 173 -12.49 -23.51 -23.07
C GLY A 173 -13.37 -23.94 -24.26
N ASP A 174 -13.23 -25.18 -24.77
CA ASP A 174 -13.84 -25.72 -25.98
C ASP A 174 -13.92 -27.27 -25.94
N ILE A 175 -14.46 -27.89 -27.01
CA ILE A 175 -14.64 -29.34 -27.25
C ILE A 175 -13.59 -30.23 -26.53
N SER A 176 -14.01 -30.92 -25.50
CA SER A 176 -13.16 -31.73 -24.63
C SER A 176 -12.65 -33.00 -25.34
N VAL A 177 -13.51 -33.75 -26.03
CA VAL A 177 -13.13 -34.91 -26.85
C VAL A 177 -13.96 -35.00 -28.12
N ASN A 178 -13.30 -34.96 -29.28
CA ASN A 178 -13.95 -35.07 -30.58
C ASN A 178 -13.48 -36.29 -31.35
N ASN A 179 -14.40 -37.19 -31.68
CA ASN A 179 -14.18 -38.27 -32.62
C ASN A 179 -15.06 -38.11 -33.86
N THR A 180 -14.45 -37.82 -35.01
CA THR A 180 -15.14 -37.75 -36.31
C THR A 180 -14.90 -38.99 -37.18
N GLY A 181 -14.20 -39.99 -36.63
CA GLY A 181 -13.87 -41.25 -37.29
C GLY A 181 -15.02 -42.25 -37.36
N ALA A 182 -14.73 -43.45 -37.86
CA ALA A 182 -15.72 -44.53 -38.04
C ALA A 182 -15.82 -45.49 -36.84
N THR A 183 -14.79 -45.52 -35.98
CA THR A 183 -14.73 -46.39 -34.80
C THR A 183 -15.20 -45.63 -33.57
N LEU A 184 -15.99 -46.28 -32.71
CA LEU A 184 -16.41 -45.73 -31.42
C LEU A 184 -15.19 -45.58 -30.50
N MET A 185 -15.03 -44.41 -29.89
CA MET A 185 -14.01 -44.18 -28.84
C MET A 185 -14.62 -44.46 -27.48
N ASP A 186 -13.97 -45.29 -26.66
CA ASP A 186 -14.34 -45.48 -25.25
C ASP A 186 -13.68 -44.39 -24.40
N ALA A 187 -14.49 -43.59 -23.70
CA ALA A 187 -14.08 -42.50 -22.83
C ALA A 187 -14.85 -42.51 -21.49
N THR A 188 -15.23 -43.70 -21.02
CA THR A 188 -16.21 -43.86 -19.92
C THR A 188 -15.63 -43.62 -18.52
N ASP A 189 -14.34 -43.80 -18.30
CA ASP A 189 -13.67 -43.72 -16.99
C ASP A 189 -12.80 -42.44 -16.85
N ASN A 190 -13.38 -41.25 -17.09
CA ASN A 190 -12.66 -39.96 -17.06
C ASN A 190 -13.36 -38.91 -16.18
N TRP A 191 -12.59 -37.94 -15.67
CA TRP A 191 -13.08 -36.77 -14.92
C TRP A 191 -12.95 -35.48 -15.75
N TRP A 192 -13.93 -34.58 -15.65
CA TRP A 192 -14.18 -33.53 -16.65
C TRP A 192 -14.19 -32.09 -16.10
N GLY A 193 -13.59 -31.82 -14.93
CA GLY A 193 -13.34 -30.45 -14.47
C GLY A 193 -14.55 -29.68 -13.93
N GLU A 194 -15.74 -29.83 -14.51
CA GLU A 194 -16.96 -29.06 -14.20
C GLU A 194 -18.22 -29.93 -14.05
N VAL A 195 -19.19 -29.42 -13.28
CA VAL A 195 -20.44 -30.12 -12.91
C VAL A 195 -21.37 -30.37 -14.11
N ASP A 196 -21.24 -29.59 -15.19
CA ASP A 196 -22.12 -29.67 -16.37
C ASP A 196 -21.69 -30.74 -17.39
N GLY A 197 -20.48 -31.28 -17.26
CA GLY A 197 -19.98 -32.37 -18.10
C GLY A 197 -19.97 -32.09 -19.62
N PRO A 198 -19.71 -33.11 -20.45
CA PRO A 198 -19.55 -32.96 -21.90
C PRO A 198 -20.86 -32.70 -22.68
N SER A 199 -21.98 -32.46 -22.00
CA SER A 199 -23.29 -32.27 -22.61
C SER A 199 -23.88 -30.92 -22.21
N GLY A 200 -23.39 -29.86 -22.87
CA GLY A 200 -23.86 -28.49 -22.69
C GLY A 200 -25.38 -28.32 -22.65
N ALA A 201 -25.92 -28.18 -21.45
CA ALA A 201 -27.25 -27.63 -21.20
C ALA A 201 -27.17 -26.48 -20.18
N GLY A 202 -26.23 -25.56 -20.39
CA GLY A 202 -26.07 -24.32 -19.62
C GLY A 202 -25.43 -23.23 -20.47
N SER A 203 -25.62 -21.96 -20.10
CA SER A 203 -25.09 -20.79 -20.84
C SER A 203 -23.61 -20.49 -20.54
N GLY A 204 -22.81 -21.52 -20.24
CA GLY A 204 -21.37 -21.47 -20.01
C GLY A 204 -20.61 -22.13 -21.17
N HIS A 205 -19.31 -21.86 -21.27
CA HIS A 205 -18.45 -22.27 -22.37
C HIS A 205 -18.32 -23.80 -22.52
N GLY A 206 -18.98 -24.38 -23.53
CA GLY A 206 -18.25 -25.11 -24.57
C GLY A 206 -17.81 -26.57 -24.41
N ASP A 207 -18.14 -27.33 -23.38
CA ASP A 207 -17.80 -28.78 -23.38
C ASP A 207 -18.78 -29.59 -24.23
N SER A 208 -18.33 -30.06 -25.40
CA SER A 208 -19.10 -30.98 -26.24
C SER A 208 -18.27 -32.21 -26.60
N VAL A 209 -18.89 -33.38 -26.50
CA VAL A 209 -18.34 -34.64 -27.00
C VAL A 209 -19.08 -35.04 -28.28
N SER A 210 -18.34 -35.51 -29.29
CA SER A 210 -18.96 -35.93 -30.55
C SER A 210 -19.82 -37.20 -30.38
N THR A 211 -20.76 -37.44 -31.29
CA THR A 211 -21.70 -38.57 -31.22
C THR A 211 -21.03 -39.96 -31.33
N ASN A 212 -19.75 -40.03 -31.69
CA ASN A 212 -19.01 -41.28 -31.85
C ASN A 212 -18.01 -41.53 -30.70
N VAL A 213 -18.38 -41.09 -29.49
CA VAL A 213 -17.65 -41.33 -28.25
C VAL A 213 -18.63 -41.91 -27.22
N ALA A 214 -18.27 -43.05 -26.63
CA ALA A 214 -18.96 -43.59 -25.48
C ALA A 214 -18.41 -42.91 -24.22
N TYR A 215 -19.28 -42.26 -23.45
CA TYR A 215 -18.94 -41.64 -22.19
C TYR A 215 -20.02 -41.98 -21.15
N VAL A 216 -19.62 -42.09 -19.88
CA VAL A 216 -20.56 -42.16 -18.75
C VAL A 216 -20.57 -40.77 -18.10
N PRO A 217 -21.74 -40.21 -17.77
CA PRO A 217 -21.81 -38.99 -17.00
C PRO A 217 -21.29 -39.23 -15.57
N PHE A 218 -20.15 -38.60 -15.27
CA PHE A 218 -19.68 -38.17 -13.94
C PHE A 218 -19.10 -39.24 -12.99
N LEU A 219 -17.79 -39.10 -12.73
CA LEU A 219 -17.30 -39.25 -11.35
C LEU A 219 -17.72 -37.98 -10.59
N GLU A 220 -18.49 -38.13 -9.49
CA GLU A 220 -19.03 -36.99 -8.72
C GLU A 220 -17.95 -36.17 -7.99
N GLU A 221 -16.75 -36.74 -7.81
CA GLU A 221 -15.63 -36.14 -7.10
C GLU A 221 -14.36 -36.22 -7.97
N PRO A 222 -13.47 -35.21 -7.92
CA PRO A 222 -12.19 -35.27 -8.61
C PRO A 222 -11.36 -36.46 -8.10
N PRO A 223 -10.90 -37.35 -8.99
CA PRO A 223 -9.91 -38.34 -8.63
C PRO A 223 -8.65 -37.69 -8.04
N ALA A 224 -8.04 -38.31 -7.02
CA ALA A 224 -6.85 -37.78 -6.33
C ALA A 224 -5.62 -37.55 -7.23
N PHE A 225 -5.66 -38.04 -8.46
CA PHE A 225 -4.61 -37.85 -9.46
C PHE A 225 -4.87 -36.67 -10.42
N CYS A 226 -6.06 -36.05 -10.37
CA CYS A 226 -6.31 -34.79 -11.06
C CYS A 226 -5.63 -33.67 -10.28
N PRO A 227 -4.86 -32.78 -10.94
CA PRO A 227 -4.36 -31.61 -10.26
C PRO A 227 -5.56 -30.72 -9.91
N GLY A 228 -5.76 -30.48 -8.62
CA GLY A 228 -6.54 -29.33 -8.20
C GLY A 228 -5.88 -28.08 -8.79
N LEU A 229 -6.66 -27.11 -9.24
CA LEU A 229 -6.10 -25.83 -9.64
C LEU A 229 -5.34 -25.25 -8.45
N ALA A 230 -4.14 -24.73 -8.70
CA ALA A 230 -3.37 -24.07 -7.65
C ALA A 230 -4.25 -22.96 -7.04
N PRO A 231 -4.47 -22.95 -5.72
CA PRO A 231 -5.28 -21.91 -5.12
C PRO A 231 -4.58 -20.56 -5.30
N THR A 232 -5.36 -19.48 -5.40
CA THR A 232 -4.84 -18.11 -5.46
C THR A 232 -5.26 -17.36 -4.21
N ALA A 233 -4.30 -16.87 -3.43
CA ALA A 233 -4.57 -16.14 -2.20
C ALA A 233 -5.05 -14.72 -2.51
N ASP A 234 -6.21 -14.33 -1.98
CA ASP A 234 -6.63 -12.94 -1.92
C ASP A 234 -7.47 -12.65 -0.68
N PHE A 235 -7.46 -11.41 -0.22
CA PHE A 235 -8.25 -10.99 0.94
C PHE A 235 -8.50 -9.49 1.01
N THR A 236 -9.50 -9.13 1.81
CA THR A 236 -9.77 -7.76 2.24
C THR A 236 -9.88 -7.67 3.76
N GLY A 237 -9.73 -6.47 4.32
CA GLY A 237 -9.91 -6.17 5.73
C GLY A 237 -10.60 -4.82 5.90
N THR A 238 -11.54 -4.74 6.83
CA THR A 238 -12.22 -3.47 7.16
C THR A 238 -12.41 -3.32 8.67
N PRO A 239 -12.14 -2.13 9.25
CA PRO A 239 -11.43 -0.99 8.64
C PRO A 239 -9.91 -1.25 8.48
N THR A 240 -9.24 -0.54 7.59
CA THR A 240 -7.77 -0.62 7.42
C THR A 240 -7.00 0.40 8.26
N SER A 241 -7.69 1.31 8.95
CA SER A 241 -7.04 2.26 9.85
C SER A 241 -7.96 2.77 10.95
N GLY A 242 -7.38 3.17 12.09
CA GLY A 242 -8.13 3.73 13.20
C GLY A 242 -7.28 3.90 14.46
N LEU A 243 -7.94 4.07 15.60
CA LEU A 243 -7.31 4.18 16.92
C LEU A 243 -7.37 2.84 17.68
N PRO A 244 -6.44 2.58 18.62
CA PRO A 244 -6.50 1.38 19.44
C PRO A 244 -7.64 1.45 20.50
N PRO A 245 -8.31 0.32 20.82
CA PRO A 245 -8.22 -0.97 20.15
C PRO A 245 -8.95 -0.95 18.80
N LEU A 246 -8.24 -1.30 17.71
CA LEU A 246 -8.79 -1.39 16.37
C LEU A 246 -9.16 -2.84 16.06
N GLU A 247 -10.46 -3.17 16.12
CA GLU A 247 -10.96 -4.45 15.62
C GLU A 247 -11.12 -4.40 14.10
N VAL A 248 -10.41 -5.29 13.40
CA VAL A 248 -10.47 -5.44 11.95
C VAL A 248 -11.14 -6.76 11.61
N GLN A 249 -12.16 -6.70 10.75
CA GLN A 249 -12.78 -7.87 10.15
C GLN A 249 -12.12 -8.15 8.80
N PHE A 250 -11.56 -9.35 8.66
CA PHE A 250 -11.00 -9.82 7.40
C PHE A 250 -12.01 -10.69 6.66
N ALA A 251 -11.92 -10.69 5.33
CA ALA A 251 -12.68 -11.56 4.46
C ALA A 251 -11.72 -12.23 3.47
N ASN A 252 -11.79 -13.56 3.42
CA ASN A 252 -11.06 -14.35 2.43
C ASN A 252 -11.71 -14.19 1.05
N ALA A 253 -10.89 -13.87 0.06
CA ALA A 253 -11.29 -13.73 -1.34
C ALA A 253 -10.47 -14.66 -2.26
N ALA A 254 -9.84 -15.69 -1.67
CA ALA A 254 -9.03 -16.66 -2.41
C ALA A 254 -9.85 -17.41 -3.46
N GLY A 255 -9.22 -17.66 -4.61
CA GLY A 255 -9.77 -18.48 -5.70
C GLY A 255 -9.20 -19.89 -5.71
N GLY A 256 -9.84 -20.77 -6.47
CA GLY A 256 -9.46 -22.19 -6.57
C GLY A 256 -9.87 -23.02 -5.36
N GLU A 257 -9.59 -24.32 -5.42
CA GLU A 257 -9.89 -25.26 -4.33
C GLU A 257 -8.75 -25.27 -3.30
N PHE A 258 -9.08 -25.06 -2.03
CA PHE A 258 -8.14 -25.16 -0.92
C PHE A 258 -8.79 -25.79 0.32
N GLU A 259 -7.97 -26.50 1.11
CA GLU A 259 -8.42 -27.23 2.30
C GLU A 259 -8.11 -26.46 3.58
N THR A 260 -7.03 -25.67 3.57
CA THR A 260 -6.54 -24.97 4.75
C THR A 260 -6.13 -23.55 4.42
N CYS A 261 -6.18 -22.71 5.44
CA CYS A 261 -5.71 -21.34 5.38
C CYS A 261 -4.93 -21.01 6.65
N SER A 262 -4.03 -20.03 6.55
CA SER A 262 -3.30 -19.46 7.66
C SER A 262 -3.18 -17.95 7.47
N TRP A 263 -3.67 -17.20 8.45
CA TRP A 263 -3.55 -15.77 8.54
C TRP A 263 -2.40 -15.39 9.45
N ASP A 264 -1.59 -14.43 9.01
CA ASP A 264 -0.66 -13.66 9.84
C ASP A 264 -1.11 -12.20 9.80
N PHE A 265 -1.61 -11.70 10.93
CA PHE A 265 -2.07 -10.31 11.07
C PHE A 265 -0.91 -9.35 11.38
N GLY A 266 0.32 -9.84 11.45
CA GLY A 266 1.44 -9.11 12.02
C GLY A 266 1.33 -9.03 13.55
N ALA A 267 2.33 -8.40 14.18
CA ALA A 267 2.41 -8.26 15.65
C ALA A 267 2.40 -9.59 16.45
N GLY A 268 2.62 -10.73 15.78
CA GLY A 268 2.53 -12.07 16.37
C GLY A 268 1.11 -12.65 16.41
N GLY A 269 0.11 -11.98 15.83
CA GLY A 269 -1.27 -12.48 15.73
C GLY A 269 -1.44 -13.42 14.54
N THR A 270 -2.03 -14.59 14.77
CA THR A 270 -2.31 -15.59 13.71
C THR A 270 -3.72 -16.17 13.84
N SER A 271 -4.26 -16.73 12.76
CA SER A 271 -5.54 -17.45 12.77
C SER A 271 -5.57 -18.52 11.69
N THR A 272 -6.33 -19.59 11.93
CA THR A 272 -6.64 -20.65 10.95
C THR A 272 -8.12 -20.66 10.57
N VAL A 273 -8.88 -19.63 10.94
CA VAL A 273 -10.28 -19.47 10.53
C VAL A 273 -10.30 -18.86 9.12
N CYS A 274 -10.85 -19.57 8.14
CA CYS A 274 -10.70 -19.18 6.74
C CYS A 274 -11.61 -18.04 6.31
N ASP A 275 -12.92 -18.12 6.54
CA ASP A 275 -13.83 -17.24 5.81
C ASP A 275 -13.82 -15.79 6.33
N SER A 276 -13.80 -15.60 7.65
CA SER A 276 -13.96 -14.27 8.25
C SER A 276 -13.36 -14.14 9.65
N PRO A 277 -12.02 -14.24 9.81
CA PRO A 277 -11.42 -13.98 11.11
C PRO A 277 -11.48 -12.49 11.46
N THR A 278 -11.49 -12.21 12.76
CA THR A 278 -11.31 -10.86 13.30
C THR A 278 -9.99 -10.80 14.08
N TYR A 279 -9.35 -9.62 14.09
CA TYR A 279 -8.18 -9.38 14.91
C TYR A 279 -8.21 -7.96 15.47
N THR A 280 -7.84 -7.82 16.75
CA THR A 280 -7.85 -6.53 17.46
C THR A 280 -6.42 -6.05 17.68
N TYR A 281 -6.06 -4.94 17.04
CA TYR A 281 -4.78 -4.27 17.25
C TYR A 281 -4.88 -3.30 18.42
N THR A 282 -4.14 -3.57 19.49
CA THR A 282 -4.17 -2.78 20.74
C THR A 282 -3.01 -1.80 20.88
N VAL A 283 -1.99 -1.94 20.02
CA VAL A 283 -0.79 -1.11 20.00
C VAL A 283 -0.80 -0.30 18.71
N THR A 284 -0.26 0.92 18.76
CA THR A 284 -0.09 1.77 17.58
C THR A 284 1.02 1.26 16.69
N GLY A 285 0.89 1.48 15.39
CA GLY A 285 1.86 0.99 14.41
C GLY A 285 1.24 0.68 13.06
N VAL A 286 2.11 0.21 12.17
CA VAL A 286 1.76 -0.20 10.82
C VAL A 286 2.02 -1.71 10.72
N TYR A 287 1.02 -2.45 10.25
CA TYR A 287 1.02 -3.91 10.26
C TYR A 287 0.89 -4.47 8.85
N THR A 288 1.80 -5.38 8.51
CA THR A 288 1.73 -6.21 7.30
C THR A 288 0.85 -7.41 7.59
N VAL A 289 -0.07 -7.72 6.67
CA VAL A 289 -0.98 -8.88 6.80
C VAL A 289 -0.68 -9.86 5.68
N ALA A 290 -0.67 -11.16 5.99
CA ALA A 290 -0.50 -12.22 5.03
C ALA A 290 -1.60 -13.28 5.17
N LEU A 291 -2.02 -13.84 4.03
CA LEU A 291 -2.88 -15.01 3.94
C LEU A 291 -2.17 -16.07 3.10
N THR A 292 -2.02 -17.26 3.66
CA THR A 292 -1.58 -18.46 2.95
C THR A 292 -2.77 -19.41 2.82
N VAL A 293 -3.06 -19.89 1.61
CA VAL A 293 -4.06 -20.94 1.34
C VAL A 293 -3.36 -22.17 0.78
N SER A 294 -3.84 -23.37 1.12
CA SER A 294 -3.22 -24.63 0.69
C SER A 294 -4.28 -25.68 0.39
N GLY A 295 -4.13 -26.35 -0.75
CA GLY A 295 -5.03 -27.38 -1.26
C GLY A 295 -4.31 -28.43 -2.10
N PRO A 296 -5.06 -29.31 -2.79
CA PRO A 296 -4.50 -30.37 -3.63
C PRO A 296 -3.61 -29.84 -4.76
N GLY A 297 -3.90 -28.64 -5.26
CA GLY A 297 -3.12 -27.95 -6.30
C GLY A 297 -1.84 -27.25 -5.81
N GLY A 298 -1.53 -27.32 -4.52
CA GLY A 298 -0.40 -26.63 -3.91
C GLY A 298 -0.82 -25.52 -2.95
N ALA A 299 0.05 -24.53 -2.77
CA ALA A 299 -0.18 -23.42 -1.84
C ALA A 299 0.19 -22.09 -2.47
N ASP A 300 -0.54 -21.05 -2.12
CA ASP A 300 -0.25 -19.67 -2.49
C ASP A 300 -0.29 -18.77 -1.26
N THR A 301 0.46 -17.67 -1.29
CA THR A 301 0.55 -16.70 -0.20
C THR A 301 0.53 -15.28 -0.72
N LEU A 302 -0.47 -14.51 -0.29
CA LEU A 302 -0.53 -13.08 -0.53
C LEU A 302 -0.07 -12.32 0.71
N VAL A 303 0.89 -11.42 0.53
CA VAL A 303 1.37 -10.49 1.56
C VAL A 303 0.99 -9.07 1.17
N ARG A 304 0.25 -8.38 2.04
CA ARG A 304 -0.08 -6.95 1.90
C ARG A 304 0.75 -6.14 2.91
N PRO A 305 1.87 -5.52 2.49
CA PRO A 305 2.66 -4.67 3.36
C PRO A 305 1.87 -3.42 3.77
N ASP A 306 2.10 -2.95 5.00
CA ASP A 306 1.50 -1.73 5.56
C ASP A 306 -0.04 -1.67 5.44
N TYR A 307 -0.70 -2.83 5.51
CA TYR A 307 -2.12 -2.97 5.22
C TYR A 307 -3.03 -2.36 6.29
N ILE A 308 -2.65 -2.49 7.57
CA ILE A 308 -3.39 -1.92 8.70
C ILE A 308 -2.55 -0.85 9.39
N THR A 309 -3.13 0.34 9.60
CA THR A 309 -2.47 1.43 10.35
C THR A 309 -3.26 1.82 11.59
N VAL A 310 -2.65 1.66 12.76
CA VAL A 310 -3.21 2.05 14.06
C VAL A 310 -2.51 3.31 14.54
N TYR A 311 -3.25 4.41 14.60
CA TYR A 311 -2.73 5.73 14.94
C TYR A 311 -2.76 5.99 16.45
N GLU A 312 -1.85 6.86 16.90
CA GLU A 312 -1.94 7.48 18.23
C GLU A 312 -3.11 8.48 18.27
N PRO A 313 -3.86 8.56 19.38
CA PRO A 313 -4.93 9.54 19.54
C PRO A 313 -4.35 10.97 19.52
N ALA A 314 -5.14 11.91 18.98
CA ALA A 314 -4.78 13.32 18.97
C ALA A 314 -4.50 13.84 20.39
N GLN A 315 -3.40 14.57 20.56
CA GLN A 315 -3.04 15.25 21.79
C GLN A 315 -2.66 16.70 21.46
N ALA A 316 -3.44 17.63 21.98
CA ALA A 316 -3.27 19.06 21.76
C ALA A 316 -2.05 19.58 22.53
N ALA A 317 -1.15 20.25 21.83
CA ALA A 317 -0.05 20.99 22.43
C ALA A 317 0.29 22.23 21.61
N PHE A 318 0.65 23.30 22.30
CA PHE A 318 1.11 24.52 21.64
C PHE A 318 2.03 25.36 22.51
N ILE A 319 2.78 26.21 21.83
CA ILE A 319 3.52 27.33 22.39
C ILE A 319 3.18 28.61 21.63
N GLY A 320 3.63 29.74 22.17
CA GLY A 320 3.44 31.04 21.54
C GLY A 320 4.51 32.01 22.03
N ASP A 321 4.95 32.91 21.15
CA ASP A 321 6.01 33.87 21.42
C ASP A 321 5.76 35.17 20.62
N PRO A 322 5.82 36.35 21.25
CA PRO A 322 5.89 36.59 22.70
C PRO A 322 4.56 36.34 23.43
N THR A 323 4.62 36.06 24.74
CA THR A 323 3.42 35.91 25.60
C THR A 323 3.09 37.16 26.41
N SER A 324 3.89 38.22 26.30
CA SER A 324 3.64 39.49 26.97
C SER A 324 4.19 40.67 26.17
N GLY A 325 3.52 41.82 26.24
CA GLY A 325 3.98 43.06 25.60
C GLY A 325 2.92 44.16 25.54
N LEU A 326 3.15 45.16 24.69
CA LEU A 326 2.27 46.31 24.48
C LEU A 326 1.36 46.13 23.26
N PRO A 327 0.18 46.76 23.23
CA PRO A 327 -0.69 46.73 22.06
C PRO A 327 -0.12 47.62 20.91
N PRO A 328 -0.24 47.20 19.64
CA PRO A 328 -0.67 45.88 19.18
C PRO A 328 0.42 44.82 19.35
N LEU A 329 0.09 43.71 20.02
CA LEU A 329 1.01 42.60 20.25
C LEU A 329 0.76 41.48 19.23
N LEU A 330 1.67 41.32 18.27
CA LEU A 330 1.67 40.17 17.36
C LEU A 330 2.32 38.96 18.05
N VAL A 331 1.57 37.87 18.20
CA VAL A 331 2.04 36.61 18.78
C VAL A 331 2.08 35.54 17.68
N ALA A 332 3.21 34.86 17.53
CA ALA A 332 3.33 33.68 16.70
C ALA A 332 3.06 32.43 17.55
N PHE A 333 2.11 31.61 17.15
CA PHE A 333 1.81 30.33 17.78
C PHE A 333 2.45 29.19 17.01
N ALA A 334 2.93 28.18 17.73
CA ALA A 334 3.35 26.92 17.14
C ALA A 334 2.46 25.78 17.66
N ASN A 335 1.98 24.95 16.74
CA ASN A 335 1.24 23.74 17.03
C ASN A 335 2.23 22.60 17.27
N ASP A 336 2.38 22.20 18.54
CA ASP A 336 3.24 21.09 18.97
C ASP A 336 2.42 19.81 19.22
N SER A 337 1.17 19.76 18.72
CA SER A 337 0.28 18.62 18.92
C SER A 337 0.85 17.33 18.33
N SER A 338 0.53 16.21 18.95
CA SER A 338 0.96 14.87 18.54
C SER A 338 -0.22 13.94 18.27
N GLY A 339 0.08 12.74 17.77
CA GLY A 339 -0.93 11.80 17.32
C GLY A 339 -1.59 12.20 16.01
N HIS A 340 -2.61 11.43 15.60
CA HIS A 340 -3.31 11.69 14.35
C HIS A 340 -4.49 12.65 14.57
N TYR A 341 -4.49 13.76 13.83
CA TYR A 341 -5.57 14.73 13.76
C TYR A 341 -5.71 15.28 12.34
N ASP A 342 -6.95 15.57 11.94
CA ASP A 342 -7.30 16.10 10.62
C ASP A 342 -7.54 17.60 10.65
N THR A 343 -7.96 18.14 11.80
CA THR A 343 -8.40 19.53 11.94
C THR A 343 -7.87 20.16 13.22
N CYS A 344 -7.69 21.48 13.16
CA CYS A 344 -7.32 22.31 14.30
C CYS A 344 -8.32 23.47 14.45
N ALA A 345 -8.54 23.90 15.69
CA ALA A 345 -9.29 25.11 15.99
C ALA A 345 -8.64 25.87 17.15
N TRP A 346 -8.21 27.10 16.87
CA TRP A 346 -7.63 28.02 17.83
C TRP A 346 -8.69 28.99 18.35
N GLY A 347 -8.62 29.26 19.65
CA GLY A 347 -9.31 30.37 20.30
C GLY A 347 -8.30 31.25 21.01
N TYR A 348 -8.21 32.52 20.63
CA TYR A 348 -7.22 33.44 21.19
C TYR A 348 -7.70 34.19 22.45
N GLY A 349 -8.96 34.00 22.85
CA GLY A 349 -9.51 34.58 24.08
C GLY A 349 -9.99 36.04 23.97
N ASP A 350 -9.74 36.71 22.85
CA ASP A 350 -10.24 38.06 22.52
C ASP A 350 -11.43 38.06 21.53
N GLY A 351 -11.91 36.87 21.17
CA GLY A 351 -12.93 36.65 20.13
C GLY A 351 -12.35 36.25 18.77
N GLY A 352 -11.02 36.35 18.58
CA GLY A 352 -10.32 35.83 17.41
C GLY A 352 -10.22 34.30 17.42
N THR A 353 -10.29 33.70 16.23
CA THR A 353 -10.16 32.26 16.01
C THR A 353 -9.33 31.96 14.76
N SER A 354 -8.83 30.73 14.65
CA SER A 354 -8.19 30.21 13.44
C SER A 354 -8.45 28.72 13.30
N THR A 355 -8.47 28.19 12.07
CA THR A 355 -8.52 26.75 11.80
C THR A 355 -7.21 26.23 11.21
N GLU A 356 -6.16 27.05 11.21
CA GLU A 356 -4.87 26.69 10.63
C GLU A 356 -4.05 25.82 11.59
N CYS A 357 -3.60 24.66 11.11
CA CYS A 357 -2.74 23.76 11.87
C CYS A 357 -1.25 24.14 11.79
N SER A 358 -0.83 24.87 10.76
CA SER A 358 0.56 25.25 10.48
C SER A 358 0.96 26.57 11.11
N ASN A 359 0.98 26.62 12.44
CA ASN A 359 1.62 27.69 13.23
C ASN A 359 1.09 29.11 12.92
N PRO A 360 -0.17 29.43 13.28
CA PRO A 360 -0.77 30.72 12.96
C PRO A 360 -0.18 31.87 13.79
N THR A 361 -0.38 33.10 13.32
CA THR A 361 -0.11 34.32 14.09
C THR A 361 -1.40 35.05 14.44
N HIS A 362 -1.45 35.73 15.59
CA HIS A 362 -2.58 36.57 15.99
C HIS A 362 -2.12 37.89 16.62
N THR A 363 -2.86 38.98 16.38
CA THR A 363 -2.53 40.31 16.89
C THR A 363 -3.55 40.77 17.94
N TYR A 364 -3.08 40.93 19.17
CA TYR A 364 -3.89 41.48 20.26
C TYR A 364 -3.79 43.01 20.28
N THR A 365 -4.93 43.68 20.07
CA THR A 365 -4.98 45.15 19.92
C THR A 365 -5.42 45.89 21.19
N ARG A 366 -5.93 45.17 22.18
CA ARG A 366 -6.43 45.71 23.45
C ARG A 366 -5.60 45.17 24.61
N THR A 367 -5.60 45.92 25.71
CA THR A 367 -4.98 45.48 26.96
C THR A 367 -5.83 44.39 27.62
N GLY A 368 -5.18 43.48 28.33
CA GLY A 368 -5.83 42.38 29.02
C GLY A 368 -5.01 41.09 29.06
N ALA A 369 -5.47 40.13 29.86
CA ALA A 369 -4.92 38.78 29.90
C ALA A 369 -5.86 37.84 29.15
N TYR A 370 -5.31 37.14 28.15
CA TYR A 370 -6.05 36.32 27.19
C TYR A 370 -5.79 34.84 27.42
N THR A 371 -6.87 34.07 27.53
CA THR A 371 -6.84 32.61 27.60
C THR A 371 -6.81 32.04 26.19
N VAL A 372 -5.77 31.27 25.86
CA VAL A 372 -5.61 30.67 24.54
C VAL A 372 -5.93 29.19 24.59
N SER A 373 -6.66 28.69 23.60
CA SER A 373 -6.98 27.28 23.45
C SER A 373 -6.65 26.76 22.04
N LEU A 374 -6.19 25.52 21.97
CA LEU A 374 -6.07 24.76 20.73
C LEU A 374 -6.86 23.45 20.89
N THR A 375 -7.78 23.22 19.97
CA THR A 375 -8.51 21.97 19.79
C THR A 375 -7.94 21.25 18.58
N VAL A 376 -7.58 19.97 18.70
CA VAL A 376 -7.23 19.10 17.58
C VAL A 376 -8.19 17.91 17.52
N SER A 377 -8.62 17.55 16.31
CA SER A 377 -9.61 16.48 16.10
C SER A 377 -9.22 15.59 14.93
N GLY A 378 -9.30 14.26 15.13
CA GLY A 378 -9.12 13.24 14.09
C GLY A 378 -9.63 11.88 14.52
N LEU A 379 -10.02 11.06 13.54
CA LEU A 379 -10.57 9.71 13.78
C LEU A 379 -11.71 9.65 14.83
N GLY A 380 -12.53 10.71 14.88
CA GLY A 380 -13.65 10.82 15.83
C GLY A 380 -13.27 11.20 17.27
N VAL A 381 -11.97 11.38 17.56
CA VAL A 381 -11.48 11.84 18.86
C VAL A 381 -11.06 13.31 18.77
N THR A 382 -11.22 14.03 19.88
CA THR A 382 -10.84 15.44 20.00
C THR A 382 -10.11 15.64 21.31
N ASP A 383 -9.03 16.40 21.28
CA ASP A 383 -8.32 16.88 22.46
C ASP A 383 -8.22 18.40 22.45
N ILE A 384 -8.23 19.00 23.64
CA ILE A 384 -8.22 20.45 23.81
C ILE A 384 -7.21 20.82 24.89
N LEU A 385 -6.22 21.63 24.51
CA LEU A 385 -5.35 22.31 25.46
C LEU A 385 -5.83 23.75 25.63
N THR A 386 -6.11 24.16 26.87
CA THR A 386 -6.43 25.55 27.23
C THR A 386 -5.42 26.06 28.23
N ARG A 387 -4.79 27.20 27.94
CA ARG A 387 -3.86 27.90 28.83
C ARG A 387 -4.46 29.23 29.28
N SER A 388 -4.79 29.32 30.56
CA SER A 388 -5.35 30.50 31.21
C SER A 388 -4.35 31.65 31.21
N SER A 389 -4.79 32.87 30.86
CA SER A 389 -3.95 34.08 30.88
C SER A 389 -2.59 33.89 30.19
N TYR A 390 -2.59 33.14 29.08
CA TYR A 390 -1.37 32.75 28.37
C TYR A 390 -0.69 33.92 27.67
N VAL A 391 -1.47 34.87 27.14
CA VAL A 391 -0.95 36.12 26.57
C VAL A 391 -1.41 37.30 27.41
N THR A 392 -0.50 38.20 27.79
CA THR A 392 -0.82 39.41 28.57
C THR A 392 -0.40 40.66 27.83
N VAL A 393 -1.35 41.54 27.52
CA VAL A 393 -1.10 42.82 26.86
C VAL A 393 -1.23 43.95 27.90
N HIS A 394 -0.11 44.60 28.19
CA HIS A 394 0.03 45.61 29.23
C HIS A 394 -0.46 46.98 28.76
N GLU A 395 -0.98 47.78 29.70
CA GLU A 395 -1.40 49.14 29.42
C GLU A 395 -0.17 50.06 29.30
N PRO A 396 -0.01 50.79 28.17
CA PRO A 396 1.10 51.72 28.01
C PRO A 396 1.15 52.74 29.15
N VAL A 397 2.34 52.97 29.69
CA VAL A 397 2.53 53.96 30.75
C VAL A 397 2.35 55.37 30.20
N ASN A 398 1.64 56.22 30.93
CA ASN A 398 1.56 57.65 30.69
C ASN A 398 1.98 58.40 31.97
N ALA A 399 3.08 59.13 31.89
CA ALA A 399 3.57 59.95 32.99
C ALA A 399 2.72 61.23 33.11
N GLU A 400 2.24 61.53 34.30
CA GLU A 400 1.56 62.79 34.58
C GLU A 400 1.72 63.17 36.05
N PHE A 401 1.82 64.46 36.35
CA PHE A 401 1.80 64.94 37.72
C PHE A 401 1.24 66.35 37.87
N THR A 402 0.84 66.70 39.10
CA THR A 402 0.46 68.06 39.49
C THR A 402 1.22 68.49 40.75
N SER A 403 1.14 69.76 41.14
CA SER A 403 1.62 70.23 42.44
C SER A 403 0.61 71.13 43.14
N ASP A 404 0.74 71.25 44.47
CA ASP A 404 -0.04 72.20 45.29
C ASP A 404 0.36 73.66 45.04
N PHE A 405 1.64 73.91 44.78
CA PHE A 405 2.19 75.21 44.45
C PHE A 405 3.10 75.16 43.22
N THR A 406 3.01 76.19 42.38
CA THR A 406 3.93 76.45 41.25
C THR A 406 4.79 77.69 41.48
N GLY A 407 4.65 78.34 42.64
CA GLY A 407 5.56 79.40 43.06
C GLY A 407 5.28 79.97 44.44
N GLY A 408 6.28 80.65 44.99
CA GLY A 408 6.26 81.18 46.35
C GLY A 408 7.60 81.76 46.77
N ALA A 409 7.78 82.10 48.04
CA ALA A 409 9.05 82.62 48.55
C ALA A 409 9.88 81.53 49.23
N VAL A 410 11.21 81.66 49.22
CA VAL A 410 12.10 80.72 49.94
C VAL A 410 11.84 80.70 51.46
N PRO A 411 11.89 79.53 52.14
CA PRO A 411 11.85 78.19 51.57
C PRO A 411 10.42 77.82 51.14
N LEU A 412 10.28 77.21 49.96
CA LEU A 412 9.00 76.77 49.42
C LEU A 412 8.90 75.24 49.50
N LEU A 413 8.04 74.73 50.37
CA LEU A 413 7.63 73.32 50.36
C LEU A 413 6.56 73.13 49.29
N VAL A 414 6.78 72.19 48.37
CA VAL A 414 5.86 71.82 47.30
C VAL A 414 5.57 70.32 47.42
N THR A 415 4.30 69.96 47.43
CA THR A 415 3.85 68.57 47.36
C THR A 415 3.44 68.26 45.92
N PHE A 416 4.03 67.22 45.33
CA PHE A 416 3.67 66.75 44.01
C PHE A 416 2.68 65.61 44.13
N THR A 417 1.68 65.58 43.24
CA THR A 417 0.74 64.46 43.12
C THR A 417 1.02 63.70 41.84
N ASN A 418 1.34 62.41 41.95
CA ASN A 418 1.51 61.51 40.83
C ASN A 418 0.13 61.22 40.22
N ARG A 419 -0.05 61.53 38.94
CA ARG A 419 -1.26 61.29 38.15
C ARG A 419 -1.00 60.29 37.02
N SER A 420 0.15 59.61 37.05
CA SER A 420 0.54 58.68 35.99
C SER A 420 -0.40 57.48 35.94
N THR A 421 -0.68 56.99 34.73
CA THR A 421 -1.56 55.84 34.45
C THR A 421 -0.81 54.74 33.71
N GLY A 422 -1.43 53.57 33.55
CA GLY A 422 -0.85 52.41 32.89
C GLY A 422 -0.12 51.46 33.84
N ASP A 423 0.60 50.48 33.29
CA ASP A 423 1.28 49.43 34.05
C ASP A 423 2.74 49.83 34.38
N TYR A 424 2.92 50.49 35.52
CA TYR A 424 4.22 50.90 36.05
C TYR A 424 4.38 50.53 37.52
N ASP A 425 5.61 50.28 37.95
CA ASP A 425 5.97 49.91 39.33
C ASP A 425 7.12 50.77 39.91
N THR A 426 7.72 51.64 39.09
CA THR A 426 8.81 52.52 39.51
C THR A 426 8.57 53.97 39.10
N CYS A 427 9.02 54.90 39.95
CA CYS A 427 8.99 56.34 39.71
C CYS A 427 10.37 56.95 39.95
N ALA A 428 10.72 57.96 39.18
CA ALA A 428 11.93 58.76 39.35
C ALA A 428 11.61 60.23 39.10
N TRP A 429 11.78 61.04 40.12
CA TRP A 429 11.56 62.48 40.11
C TRP A 429 12.88 63.23 40.05
N THR A 430 12.92 64.31 39.28
CA THR A 430 13.94 65.35 39.41
C THR A 430 13.28 66.70 39.62
N PHE A 431 13.77 67.46 40.60
CA PHE A 431 13.16 68.75 40.96
C PHE A 431 13.88 69.95 40.35
N GLY A 432 14.90 69.72 39.51
CA GLY A 432 15.63 70.79 38.80
C GLY A 432 16.64 71.56 39.65
N ASP A 433 16.77 71.28 40.95
CA ASP A 433 17.78 71.85 41.86
C ASP A 433 18.92 70.87 42.20
N GLY A 434 18.94 69.72 41.52
CA GLY A 434 19.90 68.62 41.73
C GLY A 434 19.40 67.53 42.69
N SER A 435 18.25 67.71 43.34
CA SER A 435 17.62 66.66 44.16
C SER A 435 16.68 65.75 43.35
N THR A 436 16.44 64.56 43.89
CA THR A 436 15.63 63.51 43.26
C THR A 436 14.76 62.79 44.29
N SER A 437 13.74 62.08 43.83
CA SER A 437 12.92 61.17 44.64
C SER A 437 12.52 59.93 43.83
N ASN A 438 12.33 58.79 44.48
CA ASN A 438 11.77 57.58 43.84
C ASN A 438 10.38 57.24 44.40
N ASP A 439 9.76 58.19 45.10
CA ASP A 439 8.46 58.02 45.71
C ASP A 439 7.34 58.09 44.66
N CYS A 440 6.52 57.06 44.59
CA CYS A 440 5.34 57.02 43.73
C CYS A 440 4.09 57.59 44.40
N ASP A 441 4.08 57.71 45.73
CA ASP A 441 2.94 58.11 46.56
C ASP A 441 3.03 59.60 46.94
N ASP A 442 3.15 60.47 45.93
CA ASP A 442 3.08 61.93 46.08
C ASP A 442 4.24 62.57 46.89
N PRO A 443 5.47 62.71 46.31
CA PRO A 443 6.60 63.26 47.05
C PRO A 443 6.43 64.73 47.41
N ALA A 444 6.95 65.11 48.58
CA ALA A 444 7.12 66.50 48.97
C ALA A 444 8.59 66.92 48.86
N HIS A 445 8.85 68.12 48.32
CA HIS A 445 10.18 68.70 48.18
C HIS A 445 10.24 70.16 48.64
N THR A 446 11.35 70.55 49.27
CA THR A 446 11.55 71.94 49.74
C THR A 446 12.62 72.65 48.94
N PHE A 447 12.22 73.66 48.17
CA PHE A 447 13.13 74.54 47.46
C PHE A 447 13.67 75.63 48.40
N THR A 448 14.97 75.56 48.70
CA THR A 448 15.63 76.45 49.67
C THR A 448 16.27 77.68 49.06
N SER A 449 16.41 77.73 47.73
CA SER A 449 17.00 78.83 46.97
C SER A 449 15.99 79.43 46.00
N ALA A 450 16.15 80.72 45.70
CA ALA A 450 15.34 81.38 44.68
C ALA A 450 15.79 80.91 43.30
N GLY A 451 14.85 80.66 42.39
CA GLY A 451 15.13 80.09 41.09
C GLY A 451 13.85 79.67 40.35
N THR A 452 14.04 79.23 39.11
CA THR A 452 12.99 78.63 38.29
C THR A 452 13.40 77.20 38.01
N TYR A 453 12.57 76.25 38.45
CA TYR A 453 12.92 74.84 38.50
C TYR A 453 12.05 74.03 37.54
N THR A 454 12.70 73.24 36.68
CA THR A 454 12.04 72.22 35.86
C THR A 454 11.83 70.97 36.70
N VAL A 455 10.60 70.49 36.77
CA VAL A 455 10.28 69.24 37.46
C VAL A 455 10.00 68.17 36.42
N GLU A 456 10.56 66.98 36.63
CA GLU A 456 10.39 65.83 35.76
C GLU A 456 9.98 64.61 36.58
N LEU A 457 9.04 63.83 36.06
CA LEU A 457 8.65 62.51 36.55
C LEU A 457 8.86 61.50 35.43
N THR A 458 9.67 60.48 35.68
CA THR A 458 9.78 59.28 34.85
C THR A 458 9.13 58.11 35.57
N VAL A 459 8.19 57.42 34.92
CA VAL A 459 7.56 56.19 35.41
C VAL A 459 7.91 55.03 34.48
N SER A 460 8.21 53.85 35.04
CA SER A 460 8.57 52.65 34.27
C SER A 460 7.94 51.38 34.84
N GLY A 461 7.64 50.42 33.96
CA GLY A 461 7.23 49.05 34.30
C GLY A 461 6.94 48.21 33.05
N LEU A 462 6.02 47.25 33.15
CA LEU A 462 5.67 46.35 32.04
C LEU A 462 4.94 47.07 30.89
N GLY A 463 4.30 48.21 31.20
CA GLY A 463 3.71 49.11 30.22
C GLY A 463 4.72 49.98 29.47
N GLY A 464 6.03 49.78 29.69
CA GLY A 464 7.11 50.59 29.12
C GLY A 464 7.54 51.71 30.07
N THR A 465 8.13 52.76 29.49
CA THR A 465 8.64 53.93 30.22
C THR A 465 8.07 55.20 29.62
N ALA A 466 7.60 56.12 30.48
CA ALA A 466 7.17 57.46 30.08
C ALA A 466 7.78 58.51 31.00
N THR A 467 8.02 59.69 30.46
CA THR A 467 8.56 60.84 31.20
C THR A 467 7.71 62.07 30.91
N GLU A 468 7.27 62.74 31.97
CA GLU A 468 6.63 64.04 31.91
C GLU A 468 7.61 65.08 32.48
N ALA A 469 7.97 66.06 31.66
CA ALA A 469 8.82 67.17 32.06
C ALA A 469 8.04 68.48 31.97
N LYS A 470 8.00 69.24 33.06
CA LYS A 470 7.38 70.57 33.12
C LYS A 470 8.47 71.64 33.30
N PRO A 471 8.95 72.26 32.21
CA PRO A 471 9.99 73.28 32.27
C PRO A 471 9.56 74.50 33.08
N GLY A 472 10.39 74.91 34.04
CA GLY A 472 10.12 76.07 34.89
C GLY A 472 8.82 76.00 35.69
N TYR A 473 8.37 74.79 36.04
CA TYR A 473 7.11 74.54 36.70
C TYR A 473 6.99 75.17 38.10
N VAL A 474 8.12 75.28 38.83
CA VAL A 474 8.16 75.91 40.15
C VAL A 474 9.03 77.16 40.13
N VAL A 475 8.47 78.31 40.50
CA VAL A 475 9.16 79.61 40.57
C VAL A 475 9.28 80.09 42.02
N VAL A 476 10.50 80.12 42.53
CA VAL A 476 10.79 80.49 43.92
C VAL A 476 11.44 81.86 43.98
N LEU A 477 10.82 82.78 44.71
CA LEU A 477 11.23 84.16 44.87
C LEU A 477 12.06 84.35 46.14
N PRO A 478 13.03 85.29 46.14
CA PRO A 478 13.77 85.64 47.34
C PRO A 478 12.89 86.42 48.34
N VAL A 479 13.13 86.24 49.65
CA VAL A 479 12.51 87.07 50.69
C VAL A 479 13.36 88.32 50.91
N TYR A 480 12.84 89.50 50.51
CA TYR A 480 13.45 90.78 50.87
C TYR A 480 12.89 91.28 52.20
N ARG A 481 13.74 91.42 53.22
CA ARG A 481 13.37 92.14 54.45
C ARG A 481 13.50 93.64 54.20
N LEU A 482 12.37 94.35 54.17
CA LEU A 482 12.36 95.81 54.18
C LEU A 482 12.70 96.29 55.60
N TYR A 483 13.90 96.81 55.81
CA TYR A 483 14.21 97.59 57.00
C TYR A 483 13.65 99.01 56.80
N LEU A 484 12.49 99.30 57.37
CA LEU A 484 12.03 100.68 57.51
C LEU A 484 12.90 101.38 58.57
N PRO A 485 13.61 102.46 58.24
CA PRO A 485 14.32 103.23 59.26
C PRO A 485 13.30 103.83 60.22
N VAL A 486 13.39 103.48 61.50
CA VAL A 486 12.67 104.16 62.57
C VAL A 486 13.35 105.51 62.77
N ASN A 487 12.77 106.58 62.20
CA ASN A 487 13.17 107.95 62.54
C ASN A 487 12.89 108.18 64.04
N ARG A 488 13.94 108.15 64.87
CA ARG A 488 13.89 108.71 66.23
C ARG A 488 14.16 110.21 66.15
N ARG A 489 13.06 110.97 66.24
CA ARG A 489 12.89 112.41 66.48
C ARG A 489 13.52 113.38 65.49
#